data_AF-A0A3A5W685-F1
#
_entry.id   AF-A0A3A5W685-F1
#
_cell.length_a   1.000
_cell.length_b   1.000
_cell.length_c   1.000
_cell.angle_alpha   90.00
_cell.angle_beta   90.00
_cell.angle_gamma   90.00
#
_symmetry.space_group_name_H-M   'P 1'
#
loop_
_entity.id
_entity.type
_entity.pdbx_description
1 polymer ?
#
loop_
_entity_poly.entity_id
_entity_poly.type
_entity_poly.pdbx_seq_one_letter_code
_entity_poly.pdbx_strand_id
1 'polypeptide(L)'
;MDNFTLPEEDDEEIDIYAALGLNTPIEENQTGVNIYDPLAAFMDEDDDDDVVAHGMFVETASPVSSERVEALIATLARDLLDEEILHSSLEGGRVDLSSVKVERDRDAYHLSLIVDMGGHQIKPFATVLAVENNWKPLAPPKGLHARWKPLYESLCRALTSALAQQGQPSTI
;
A
#
# COMPACT_ATOMS: atom_id res chain seq x y z
N MET A 1 21.96 -5.11 44.55
CA MET A 1 22.75 -5.67 43.44
C MET A 1 22.45 -7.14 43.47
N ASP A 2 21.34 -7.52 42.85
CA ASP A 2 20.85 -8.88 42.84
C ASP A 2 21.31 -9.52 41.54
N ASN A 3 22.25 -10.43 41.73
CA ASN A 3 23.01 -11.16 40.72
C ASN A 3 22.06 -12.13 40.00
N PHE A 4 21.67 -11.81 38.77
CA PHE A 4 20.90 -12.72 37.91
C PHE A 4 21.77 -13.92 37.58
N THR A 5 21.56 -15.03 38.29
CA THR A 5 22.10 -16.35 37.94
C THR A 5 21.19 -16.93 36.87
N LEU A 6 21.71 -17.04 35.64
CA LEU A 6 21.13 -17.91 34.62
C LEU A 6 21.30 -19.37 35.08
N PRO A 7 20.26 -20.22 34.96
CA PRO A 7 20.40 -21.64 35.22
C PRO A 7 21.41 -22.25 34.23
N GLU A 8 22.20 -23.22 34.73
CA GLU A 8 23.10 -24.06 33.92
C GLU A 8 22.35 -24.61 32.70
N GLU A 9 22.92 -24.41 31.52
CA GLU A 9 22.53 -25.13 30.31
C GLU A 9 23.01 -26.58 30.49
N ASP A 10 22.09 -27.47 30.89
CA ASP A 10 22.33 -28.91 30.76
C ASP A 10 22.43 -29.21 29.25
N ASP A 11 23.62 -29.63 28.80
CA ASP A 11 23.95 -30.10 27.44
C ASP A 11 23.26 -31.44 27.09
N GLU A 12 22.09 -31.73 27.68
CA GLU A 12 21.25 -32.82 27.24
C GLU A 12 20.51 -32.32 25.98
N GLU A 13 20.88 -32.86 24.81
CA GLU A 13 20.20 -32.63 23.52
C GLU A 13 18.69 -32.92 23.68
N ILE A 14 17.94 -31.91 24.13
CA ILE A 14 16.49 -31.96 24.12
C ILE A 14 16.10 -31.99 22.65
N ASP A 15 15.53 -33.12 22.23
CA ASP A 15 14.89 -33.26 20.93
C ASP A 15 13.73 -32.26 20.85
N ILE A 16 14.02 -31.08 20.31
CA ILE A 16 13.10 -29.92 20.20
C ILE A 16 11.79 -30.34 19.53
N TYR A 17 11.85 -31.31 18.61
CA TYR A 17 10.69 -31.87 17.92
C TYR A 17 9.75 -32.63 18.85
N ALA A 18 10.29 -33.40 19.80
CA ALA A 18 9.50 -34.13 20.79
C ALA A 18 8.84 -33.16 21.79
N ALA A 19 9.55 -32.12 22.21
CA ALA A 19 9.01 -31.09 23.12
C ALA A 19 7.83 -30.33 22.52
N LEU A 20 7.83 -30.13 21.20
CA LEU A 20 6.75 -29.46 20.46
C LEU A 20 5.60 -30.41 20.09
N GLY A 21 5.67 -31.69 20.45
CA GLY A 21 4.68 -32.71 20.09
C GLY A 21 4.63 -32.99 18.59
N LEU A 22 5.69 -32.65 17.85
CA LEU A 22 5.78 -32.84 16.41
C LEU A 22 6.44 -34.20 16.15
N ASN A 23 5.62 -35.22 15.89
CA ASN A 23 6.13 -36.52 15.46
C ASN A 23 6.80 -36.36 14.08
N THR A 24 8.13 -36.46 14.01
CA THR A 24 8.87 -36.56 12.76
C THR A 24 8.76 -37.99 12.25
N PRO A 25 8.15 -38.24 11.07
CA PRO A 25 8.09 -39.59 10.54
C PRO A 25 9.46 -39.95 9.93
N ILE A 26 10.22 -40.78 10.66
CA ILE A 26 11.36 -41.50 10.11
C ILE A 26 10.98 -42.97 9.86
N GLU A 27 11.17 -43.32 8.59
CA GLU A 27 11.44 -44.64 7.99
C GLU A 27 10.32 -45.60 7.52
N GLU A 28 10.44 -45.86 6.21
CA GLU A 28 10.24 -47.10 5.44
C GLU A 28 8.89 -47.84 5.49
N ASN A 29 8.08 -47.67 4.44
CA ASN A 29 7.61 -48.82 3.65
C ASN A 29 7.10 -48.43 2.25
N GLN A 30 7.57 -49.18 1.26
CA GLN A 30 7.21 -49.10 -0.15
C GLN A 30 5.73 -49.51 -0.35
N THR A 31 4.88 -48.58 -0.79
CA THR A 31 3.65 -48.93 -1.51
C THR A 31 3.47 -47.97 -2.67
N GLY A 32 3.42 -48.55 -3.87
CA GLY A 32 3.36 -47.84 -5.13
C GLY A 32 2.17 -46.91 -5.20
N VAL A 33 2.46 -45.63 -5.36
CA VAL A 33 1.55 -44.68 -5.99
C VAL A 33 2.39 -43.98 -7.02
N ASN A 34 2.00 -44.10 -8.28
CA ASN A 34 2.55 -43.34 -9.39
C ASN A 34 2.07 -41.89 -9.21
N ILE A 35 2.63 -41.21 -8.21
CA ILE A 35 2.46 -39.80 -7.95
C ILE A 35 3.62 -39.19 -8.69
N TYR A 36 3.31 -38.41 -9.73
CA TYR A 36 4.20 -37.46 -10.36
C TYR A 36 5.35 -37.08 -9.44
N ASP A 37 6.53 -37.65 -9.71
CA ASP A 37 7.74 -37.28 -9.03
C ASP A 37 8.20 -35.96 -9.63
N PRO A 38 8.05 -34.81 -8.94
CA PRO A 38 8.44 -33.51 -9.47
C PRO A 38 9.96 -33.39 -9.64
N LEU A 39 10.76 -34.32 -9.09
CA LEU A 39 12.20 -34.40 -9.31
C LEU A 39 12.56 -35.13 -10.61
N ALA A 40 11.69 -36.02 -11.12
CA ALA A 40 11.87 -36.66 -12.42
C ALA A 40 11.72 -35.65 -13.57
N ALA A 41 10.91 -34.60 -13.39
CA ALA A 41 10.79 -33.49 -14.34
C ALA A 41 12.04 -32.58 -14.37
N PHE A 42 12.96 -32.71 -13.40
CA PHE A 42 14.20 -31.93 -13.33
C PHE A 42 15.44 -32.72 -13.74
N MET A 43 15.40 -34.05 -13.71
CA MET A 43 16.57 -34.89 -14.07
C MET A 43 16.58 -35.36 -15.52
N ASP A 44 15.50 -35.17 -16.28
CA ASP A 44 15.41 -35.53 -17.71
C ASP A 44 15.74 -34.36 -18.66
N GLU A 45 16.14 -33.19 -18.12
CA GLU A 45 16.56 -32.00 -18.89
C GLU A 45 18.09 -31.80 -18.92
N ASP A 46 18.84 -32.91 -18.96
CA ASP A 46 20.29 -32.91 -19.29
C ASP A 46 20.46 -33.03 -20.82
N ASP A 47 19.93 -32.05 -21.56
CA ASP A 47 20.42 -31.71 -22.90
C ASP A 47 20.41 -30.18 -23.04
N ASP A 48 21.61 -29.63 -23.08
CA ASP A 48 21.99 -28.23 -22.98
C ASP A 48 21.19 -27.27 -23.90
N ASP A 49 20.57 -26.24 -23.32
CA ASP A 49 20.80 -24.85 -23.78
C ASP A 49 20.38 -23.83 -22.70
N ASP A 50 21.35 -22.99 -22.33
CA ASP A 50 21.29 -21.92 -21.34
C ASP A 50 20.09 -20.94 -21.54
N VAL A 51 19.37 -20.58 -20.47
CA VAL A 51 19.38 -19.23 -19.86
C VAL A 51 18.15 -18.92 -18.97
N VAL A 52 18.41 -18.78 -17.66
CA VAL A 52 17.71 -17.96 -16.64
C VAL A 52 16.20 -18.17 -16.39
N ALA A 53 15.89 -19.09 -15.48
CA ALA A 53 14.71 -19.00 -14.64
C ALA A 53 14.83 -17.81 -13.65
N HIS A 54 14.59 -16.60 -14.15
CA HIS A 54 14.42 -15.41 -13.31
C HIS A 54 12.98 -15.38 -12.79
N GLY A 55 12.79 -15.76 -11.53
CA GLY A 55 11.69 -15.35 -10.67
C GLY A 55 10.28 -15.54 -11.25
N MET A 56 9.63 -16.65 -10.88
CA MET A 56 8.17 -16.74 -10.85
C MET A 56 7.59 -15.75 -9.81
N PHE A 57 7.69 -14.45 -10.07
CA PHE A 57 6.58 -13.55 -9.75
C PHE A 57 5.54 -13.87 -10.81
N VAL A 58 4.53 -14.66 -10.42
CA VAL A 58 3.26 -14.67 -11.15
C VAL A 58 2.74 -13.25 -11.05
N GLU A 59 3.05 -12.44 -12.04
CA GLU A 59 2.42 -11.17 -12.29
C GLU A 59 0.96 -11.49 -12.58
N THR A 60 0.16 -11.52 -11.52
CA THR A 60 -1.29 -11.43 -11.61
C THR A 60 -1.60 -10.02 -12.09
N ALA A 61 -1.31 -9.75 -13.37
CA ALA A 61 -1.75 -8.59 -14.11
C ALA A 61 -3.27 -8.67 -14.29
N SER A 62 -4.00 -8.66 -13.17
CA SER A 62 -5.38 -8.23 -13.17
C SER A 62 -5.36 -6.78 -13.63
N PRO A 63 -6.15 -6.37 -14.63
CA PRO A 63 -6.23 -4.97 -15.01
C PRO A 63 -6.59 -4.18 -13.75
N VAL A 64 -5.66 -3.33 -13.29
CA VAL A 64 -5.87 -2.51 -12.10
C VAL A 64 -7.08 -1.64 -12.41
N SER A 65 -8.21 -1.90 -11.76
CA SER A 65 -9.41 -1.10 -11.96
C SER A 65 -9.12 0.34 -11.52
N SER A 66 -9.71 1.31 -12.23
CA SER A 66 -9.56 2.73 -11.88
C SER A 66 -9.88 3.00 -10.41
N GLU A 67 -10.87 2.29 -9.86
CA GLU A 67 -11.25 2.32 -8.44
C GLU A 67 -10.09 1.94 -7.49
N ARG A 68 -9.28 0.93 -7.85
CA ARG A 68 -8.11 0.55 -7.05
C ARG A 68 -7.00 1.61 -7.14
N VAL A 69 -6.80 2.20 -8.32
CA VAL A 69 -5.84 3.30 -8.51
C VAL A 69 -6.26 4.52 -7.68
N GLU A 70 -7.54 4.89 -7.72
CA GLU A 70 -8.12 5.97 -6.92
C GLU A 70 -7.95 5.73 -5.43
N ALA A 71 -8.22 4.51 -4.94
CA ALA A 71 -8.01 4.13 -3.54
C ALA A 71 -6.54 4.21 -3.11
N LEU A 72 -5.61 3.80 -3.98
CA LEU A 72 -4.17 3.93 -3.73
C LEU A 72 -3.75 5.39 -3.65
N ILE A 73 -4.18 6.23 -4.60
CA ILE A 73 -3.89 7.67 -4.59
C ILE A 73 -4.51 8.33 -3.34
N ALA A 74 -5.73 7.94 -2.94
CA ALA A 74 -6.36 8.42 -1.72
C ALA A 74 -5.54 8.07 -0.47
N THR A 75 -5.02 6.83 -0.41
CA THR A 75 -4.18 6.38 0.71
C THR A 75 -2.85 7.13 0.75
N LEU A 76 -2.21 7.34 -0.40
CA LEU A 76 -0.97 8.12 -0.52
C LEU A 76 -1.20 9.59 -0.16
N ALA A 77 -2.26 10.20 -0.68
CA ALA A 77 -2.57 11.59 -0.37
C ALA A 77 -2.86 11.76 1.12
N ARG A 78 -3.53 10.79 1.77
CA ARG A 78 -3.76 10.80 3.21
C ARG A 78 -2.45 10.78 4.01
N ASP A 79 -1.46 10.00 3.59
CA ASP A 79 -0.13 9.97 4.21
C ASP A 79 0.63 11.29 4.04
N LEU A 80 0.43 11.95 2.88
CA LEU A 80 1.05 13.23 2.54
C LEU A 80 0.29 14.45 3.09
N LEU A 81 -0.85 14.26 3.77
CA LEU A 81 -1.64 15.34 4.35
C LEU A 81 -1.04 15.74 5.70
N ASP A 82 -0.57 16.98 5.80
CA ASP A 82 -0.05 17.52 7.06
C ASP A 82 -1.19 17.77 8.07
N GLU A 83 -1.41 16.85 9.01
CA GLU A 83 -2.47 16.95 10.03
C GLU A 83 -2.42 18.28 10.80
N GLU A 84 -1.23 18.81 11.07
CA GLU A 84 -1.02 20.09 11.74
C GLU A 84 -1.66 21.26 10.96
N ILE A 85 -1.54 21.26 9.63
CA ILE A 85 -2.14 22.29 8.75
C ILE A 85 -3.66 22.15 8.73
N LEU A 86 -4.17 20.91 8.78
CA LEU A 86 -5.61 20.63 8.84
C LEU A 86 -6.21 21.16 10.16
N HIS A 87 -5.57 20.83 11.28
CA HIS A 87 -6.01 21.23 12.62
C HIS A 87 -5.88 22.75 12.85
N SER A 88 -4.86 23.40 12.31
CA SER A 88 -4.72 24.86 12.40
C SER A 88 -5.71 25.62 11.52
N SER A 89 -6.08 25.07 10.36
CA SER A 89 -7.08 25.68 9.46
C SER A 89 -8.51 25.58 10.01
N LEU A 90 -8.81 24.48 10.70
CA LEU A 90 -10.10 24.18 11.32
C LEU A 90 -10.03 24.40 12.84
N GLU A 91 -10.38 25.59 13.31
CA GLU A 91 -10.51 25.85 14.74
C GLU A 91 -11.67 25.02 15.31
N GLY A 92 -11.37 23.88 15.93
CA GLY A 92 -12.35 22.99 16.55
C GLY A 92 -13.12 22.08 15.60
N GLY A 93 -12.74 22.01 14.32
CA GLY A 93 -13.31 21.07 13.37
C GLY A 93 -12.64 19.70 13.48
N ARG A 94 -13.43 18.62 13.42
CA ARG A 94 -12.91 17.25 13.35
C ARG A 94 -12.70 16.88 11.89
N VAL A 95 -11.49 16.46 11.56
CA VAL A 95 -11.15 15.98 10.22
C VAL A 95 -11.20 14.47 10.23
N ASP A 96 -11.89 13.89 9.25
CA ASP A 96 -11.85 12.44 9.04
C ASP A 96 -10.95 12.10 7.84
N LEU A 97 -9.68 11.84 8.14
CA LEU A 97 -8.67 11.40 7.17
C LEU A 97 -9.02 10.07 6.51
N SER A 98 -9.83 9.23 7.15
CA SER A 98 -10.30 7.96 6.57
C SER A 98 -11.38 8.19 5.50
N SER A 99 -11.93 9.41 5.44
CA SER A 99 -12.91 9.82 4.46
C SER A 99 -12.32 10.47 3.22
N VAL A 100 -10.99 10.48 3.07
CA VAL A 100 -10.31 10.94 1.86
C VAL A 100 -10.74 10.07 0.69
N LYS A 101 -11.33 10.70 -0.32
CA LYS A 101 -11.77 10.03 -1.55
C LYS A 101 -11.20 10.75 -2.75
N VAL A 102 -10.62 9.98 -3.67
CA VAL A 102 -10.15 10.46 -4.97
C VAL A 102 -11.10 9.96 -6.05
N GLU A 103 -11.50 10.83 -6.96
CA GLU A 103 -12.34 10.51 -8.12
C GLU A 103 -11.64 11.00 -9.39
N ARG A 104 -11.45 10.11 -10.37
CA ARG A 104 -10.91 10.49 -11.67
C ARG A 104 -12.04 10.92 -12.61
N ASP A 105 -11.91 12.11 -13.18
CA ASP A 105 -12.75 12.65 -14.23
C ASP A 105 -11.92 12.92 -15.49
N ARG A 106 -11.87 11.95 -16.42
CA ARG A 106 -11.09 12.01 -17.68
C ARG A 106 -9.61 12.41 -17.49
N ASP A 107 -9.34 13.71 -17.52
CA ASP A 107 -8.05 14.38 -17.40
C ASP A 107 -7.88 15.15 -16.07
N ALA A 108 -8.79 14.97 -15.12
CA ALA A 108 -8.80 15.62 -13.82
C ALA A 108 -8.92 14.58 -12.70
N TYR A 109 -8.25 14.82 -11.57
CA TYR A 109 -8.41 14.08 -10.34
C TYR A 109 -8.98 15.00 -9.27
N HIS A 110 -10.04 14.55 -8.62
CA HIS A 110 -10.74 15.26 -7.56
C HIS A 110 -10.45 14.55 -6.23
N LEU A 111 -9.73 15.21 -5.33
CA LEU A 111 -9.58 14.74 -3.95
C LEU A 111 -10.59 15.47 -3.09
N SER A 112 -11.40 14.71 -2.36
CA SER A 112 -12.37 15.24 -1.41
C SER A 112 -12.11 14.67 -0.02
N LEU A 113 -12.35 15.50 0.99
CA LEU A 113 -12.16 15.17 2.40
C LEU A 113 -13.42 15.59 3.16
N ILE A 114 -13.82 14.79 4.15
CA ILE A 114 -14.93 15.13 5.03
C ILE A 114 -14.41 15.82 6.28
N VAL A 115 -15.04 16.94 6.59
CA VAL A 115 -14.73 17.76 7.76
C VAL A 115 -16.01 18.06 8.52
N ASP A 116 -16.03 17.83 9.82
CA ASP A 116 -17.13 18.21 10.72
C ASP A 116 -16.78 19.47 11.51
N MET A 117 -17.49 20.56 11.23
CA MET A 117 -17.38 21.84 11.95
C MET A 117 -18.55 21.96 12.95
N GLY A 118 -18.44 21.27 14.09
CA GLY A 118 -19.38 21.44 15.20
C GLY A 118 -20.84 21.10 14.85
N GLY A 119 -21.05 20.06 14.04
CA GLY A 119 -22.38 19.62 13.58
C GLY A 119 -22.68 19.98 12.12
N HIS A 120 -21.81 20.77 11.47
CA HIS A 120 -21.88 21.04 10.04
C HIS A 120 -20.79 20.28 9.29
N GLN A 121 -21.20 19.20 8.61
CA GLN A 121 -20.32 18.47 7.72
C GLN A 121 -20.14 19.25 6.42
N ILE A 122 -18.88 19.54 6.10
CA ILE A 122 -18.46 20.15 4.85
C ILE A 122 -17.51 19.21 4.13
N LYS A 123 -17.50 19.30 2.81
CA LYS A 123 -16.68 18.45 1.94
C LYS A 123 -15.74 19.33 1.11
N PRO A 124 -14.61 19.81 1.66
CA PRO A 124 -13.57 20.46 0.87
C PRO A 124 -13.08 19.51 -0.23
N PHE A 125 -12.82 20.08 -1.40
CA PHE A 125 -12.27 19.35 -2.53
C PHE A 125 -11.14 20.14 -3.20
N ALA A 126 -10.17 19.41 -3.70
CA ALA A 126 -9.07 19.88 -4.52
C ALA A 126 -9.11 19.16 -5.86
N THR A 127 -8.78 19.87 -6.94
CA THR A 127 -8.76 19.31 -8.28
C THR A 127 -7.37 19.48 -8.87
N VAL A 128 -6.80 18.41 -9.43
CA VAL A 128 -5.53 18.42 -10.16
C VAL A 128 -5.80 17.94 -11.59
N LEU A 129 -5.33 18.69 -12.58
CA LEU A 129 -5.48 18.39 -14.00
C LEU A 129 -4.21 17.73 -14.53
N ALA A 130 -4.36 16.71 -15.36
CA ALA A 130 -3.31 16.20 -16.23
C ALA A 130 -3.20 17.13 -17.43
N VAL A 131 -2.13 17.92 -17.51
CA VAL A 131 -1.85 18.78 -18.66
C VAL A 131 -0.57 18.30 -19.31
N GLU A 132 -0.67 17.76 -20.52
CA GLU A 132 0.44 17.21 -21.31
C GLU A 132 1.18 16.09 -20.57
N ASN A 133 2.26 16.45 -19.85
CA ASN A 133 3.12 15.56 -19.06
C ASN A 133 3.28 16.02 -17.60
N ASN A 134 2.45 16.95 -17.14
CA ASN A 134 2.54 17.52 -15.80
C ASN A 134 1.19 17.55 -15.08
N TRP A 135 1.24 17.42 -13.76
CA TRP A 135 0.09 17.49 -12.87
C TRP A 135 -0.08 18.95 -12.40
N LYS A 136 -1.12 19.62 -12.88
CA LYS A 136 -1.40 21.03 -12.57
C LYS A 136 -2.54 21.16 -11.56
N PRO A 137 -2.29 21.63 -10.33
CA PRO A 137 -3.37 21.91 -9.39
C PRO A 137 -4.24 23.06 -9.92
N LEU A 138 -5.56 22.93 -9.77
CA LEU A 138 -6.50 23.99 -10.07
C LEU A 138 -6.33 25.14 -9.06
N ALA A 139 -6.64 26.37 -9.46
CA ALA A 139 -6.66 27.49 -8.54
C ALA A 139 -7.89 27.39 -7.61
N PRO A 140 -7.78 27.87 -6.35
CA PRO A 140 -8.91 27.87 -5.43
C PRO A 140 -10.09 28.67 -6.01
N PRO A 141 -11.34 28.21 -5.79
CA PRO A 141 -12.52 28.92 -6.28
C PRO A 141 -12.58 30.35 -5.73
N LYS A 142 -13.00 31.29 -6.59
CA LYS A 142 -13.13 32.72 -6.25
C LYS A 142 -14.18 32.87 -5.14
N GLY A 143 -13.74 33.07 -3.90
CA GLY A 143 -14.61 33.13 -2.72
C GLY A 143 -14.20 32.18 -1.59
N LEU A 144 -13.16 31.36 -1.78
CA LEU A 144 -12.61 30.53 -0.71
C LEU A 144 -12.09 31.42 0.43
N HIS A 145 -12.66 31.24 1.62
CA HIS A 145 -12.30 32.04 2.79
C HIS A 145 -10.83 31.80 3.19
N ALA A 146 -10.14 32.83 3.67
CA ALA A 146 -8.68 32.82 3.87
C ALA A 146 -8.19 31.63 4.72
N ARG A 147 -8.98 31.21 5.72
CA ARG A 147 -8.72 30.02 6.56
C ARG A 147 -8.64 28.70 5.79
N TRP A 148 -9.30 28.58 4.64
CA TRP A 148 -9.37 27.36 3.84
C TRP A 148 -8.30 27.30 2.75
N LYS A 149 -7.60 28.41 2.49
CA LYS A 149 -6.49 28.47 1.53
C LYS A 149 -5.36 27.49 1.90
N PRO A 150 -4.81 27.48 3.13
CA PRO A 150 -3.77 26.52 3.49
C PRO A 150 -4.25 25.07 3.39
N LEU A 151 -5.50 24.78 3.78
CA LEU A 151 -6.10 23.45 3.58
C LEU A 151 -6.14 23.07 2.10
N TYR A 152 -6.65 23.95 1.25
CA TYR A 152 -6.75 23.70 -0.19
C TYR A 152 -5.38 23.48 -0.83
N GLU A 153 -4.38 24.31 -0.47
CA GLU A 153 -3.00 24.16 -0.92
C GLU A 153 -2.39 22.84 -0.47
N SER A 154 -2.64 22.42 0.78
CA SER A 154 -2.21 21.12 1.31
C SER A 154 -2.85 19.95 0.52
N LEU A 155 -4.16 19.98 0.30
CA LEU A 155 -4.88 18.96 -0.48
C LEU A 155 -4.36 18.89 -1.94
N CYS A 156 -4.16 20.04 -2.58
CA CYS A 156 -3.58 20.12 -3.92
C CYS A 156 -2.15 19.56 -3.96
N ARG A 157 -1.32 19.89 -2.97
CA ARG A 157 0.06 19.41 -2.87
C ARG A 157 0.11 17.90 -2.64
N ALA A 158 -0.73 17.38 -1.77
CA ALA A 158 -0.81 15.95 -1.48
C ALA A 158 -1.30 15.18 -2.70
N LEU A 159 -2.35 15.65 -3.37
CA LEU A 159 -2.86 15.03 -4.60
C LEU A 159 -1.81 15.05 -5.72
N THR A 160 -1.15 16.20 -5.93
CA THR A 160 -0.10 16.33 -6.96
C THR A 160 1.09 15.41 -6.67
N SER A 161 1.52 15.33 -5.40
CA SER A 161 2.60 14.45 -4.97
C SER A 161 2.22 12.97 -5.09
N ALA A 162 0.99 12.59 -4.72
CA ALA A 162 0.49 11.24 -4.85
C ALA A 162 0.40 10.80 -6.33
N LEU A 163 -0.07 11.70 -7.20
CA LEU A 163 -0.10 11.47 -8.65
C LEU A 163 1.31 11.38 -9.25
N ALA A 164 2.24 12.22 -8.80
CA ALA A 164 3.64 12.15 -9.22
C ALA A 164 4.32 10.82 -8.81
N GLN A 165 3.95 10.26 -7.65
CA GLN A 165 4.42 8.93 -7.22
C GLN A 165 3.78 7.79 -8.03
N GLN A 166 2.55 7.96 -8.51
CA GLN A 166 1.84 6.96 -9.32
C GLN A 166 2.40 6.86 -10.76
N GLY A 167 2.99 7.93 -11.30
CA GLY A 167 3.63 7.96 -12.61
C GLY A 167 3.30 9.23 -13.41
N GLN A 168 3.89 9.36 -14.60
CA GLN A 168 3.54 10.46 -15.52
C GLN A 168 2.08 10.29 -16.01
N PRO A 169 1.34 11.39 -16.21
CA PRO A 169 0.02 11.31 -16.84
C PRO A 169 0.21 10.71 -18.24
N SER A 170 -0.22 9.47 -18.42
CA SER A 170 -0.10 8.80 -19.71
C SER A 170 -1.15 9.40 -20.63
N THR A 171 -0.72 10.30 -21.53
CA THR A 171 -1.51 10.69 -22.71
C THR A 171 -1.66 9.44 -23.57
N ILE A 172 -2.88 8.92 -23.68
CA ILE A 172 -3.23 7.88 -24.67
C ILE A 172 -3.83 8.54 -25.90
#